data_AF-A0A957YIN5-F1
#
_entry.id   AF-A0A957YIN5-F1
#
_cell.length_a   1.000
_cell.length_b   1.000
_cell.length_c   1.000
_cell.angle_alpha   90.00
_cell.angle_beta   90.00
_cell.angle_gamma   90.00
#
_symmetry.space_group_name_H-M   'P 1'
#
loop_
_entity.id
_entity.type
_entity.pdbx_description
1 polymer ?
#
loop_
_entity_poly.entity_id
_entity_poly.type
_entity_poly.pdbx_seq_one_letter_code
_entity_poly.pdbx_strand_id
1 'polypeptide(L)'
;MKKDEKRKPFDILKDLQNLPGHIDARLQSQMRRSLNFGQGPMRPADVSRYLQQAMLDPENTLEDAQYRKIVPNRYVVELNEQTYKTHFQPIGSVVCTQWQDKLEQVLETKNSRLGRDEYRFAGPVQVEIETVTDVAENEVRIQSQIIAPADVIPEPEPPPPPPPSAPVPTTTACLELLPGEQQWQLSRDVTLIGRNSTCDIHFDYSFVKQKRLISGQHAYIRYQDGRYRLYDGAPDGSPSSNGTFINDRRVSPKGHVLQAGDVIILAAVDPSNPRPDTLGVVTLFFNTDCRP
;
A
#
# COMPACT_ATOMS: atom_id res chain seq x y z
N MET A 1 -44.62 13.55 -53.33
CA MET A 1 -44.29 14.99 -53.38
C MET A 1 -44.38 15.55 -51.97
N LYS A 2 -43.24 15.91 -51.36
CA LYS A 2 -43.05 16.66 -50.08
C LYS A 2 -43.53 15.93 -48.82
N LYS A 3 -42.84 15.93 -47.67
CA LYS A 3 -41.59 16.58 -47.19
C LYS A 3 -41.27 15.86 -45.86
N ASP A 4 -40.12 15.21 -45.74
CA ASP A 4 -39.60 14.79 -44.43
C ASP A 4 -38.85 15.97 -43.80
N GLU A 5 -39.41 16.47 -42.71
CA GLU A 5 -38.92 17.63 -41.97
C GLU A 5 -38.05 17.16 -40.80
N LYS A 6 -36.79 17.57 -40.86
CA LYS A 6 -35.72 17.38 -39.88
C LYS A 6 -36.18 17.72 -38.45
N ARG A 7 -36.05 16.78 -37.52
CA ARG A 7 -35.96 17.12 -36.08
C ARG A 7 -34.50 17.40 -35.70
N LYS A 8 -34.33 18.50 -34.98
CA LYS A 8 -33.09 19.15 -34.55
C LYS A 8 -32.55 18.52 -33.25
N PRO A 9 -31.26 18.73 -32.93
CA PRO A 9 -30.53 17.97 -31.93
C PRO A 9 -30.61 18.68 -30.57
N PHE A 10 -31.69 18.51 -29.81
CA PHE A 10 -31.76 19.07 -28.44
C PHE A 10 -32.70 18.30 -27.49
N ASP A 11 -32.84 16.98 -27.70
CA ASP A 11 -33.59 16.10 -26.79
C ASP A 11 -32.70 15.03 -26.10
N ILE A 12 -31.39 15.27 -26.00
CA ILE A 12 -30.44 14.36 -25.31
C ILE A 12 -30.31 14.68 -23.80
N LEU A 13 -30.88 15.80 -23.33
CA LEU A 13 -30.69 16.28 -21.96
C LEU A 13 -31.81 15.92 -20.96
N LYS A 14 -32.71 15.00 -21.32
CA LYS A 14 -33.79 14.55 -20.40
C LYS A 14 -33.79 13.08 -19.99
N ASP A 15 -32.91 12.26 -20.57
CA ASP A 15 -32.74 10.85 -20.18
C ASP A 15 -31.50 10.58 -19.31
N LEU A 16 -30.80 11.63 -18.85
CA LEU A 16 -29.64 11.51 -17.97
C LEU A 16 -29.97 11.54 -16.46
N GLN A 17 -31.25 11.49 -16.07
CA GLN A 17 -31.66 11.57 -14.66
C GLN A 17 -32.20 10.26 -14.07
N ASN A 18 -32.19 9.15 -14.81
CA ASN A 18 -32.65 7.84 -14.30
C ASN A 18 -31.88 6.66 -14.91
N LEU A 19 -30.57 6.62 -14.70
CA LEU A 19 -29.78 5.39 -14.88
C LEU A 19 -29.05 5.04 -13.58
N PRO A 20 -29.59 4.12 -12.76
CA PRO A 20 -28.78 3.33 -11.86
C PRO A 20 -28.00 2.33 -12.74
N GLY A 21 -26.89 2.80 -13.30
CA GLY A 21 -26.04 2.00 -14.17
C GLY A 21 -25.10 1.16 -13.32
N HIS A 22 -25.51 -0.08 -13.07
CA HIS A 22 -24.63 -1.20 -12.71
C HIS A 22 -23.24 -1.03 -13.32
N ILE A 23 -22.25 -0.61 -12.51
CA ILE A 23 -20.87 -0.95 -12.80
C ILE A 23 -20.78 -2.43 -12.49
N ASP A 24 -20.93 -3.18 -13.57
CA ASP A 24 -20.90 -4.63 -13.64
C ASP A 24 -19.93 -5.22 -12.61
N ALA A 25 -20.45 -6.16 -11.82
CA ALA A 25 -19.71 -7.13 -11.02
C ALA A 25 -18.91 -8.12 -11.92
N ARG A 26 -18.38 -7.63 -13.05
CA ARG A 26 -17.81 -8.38 -14.17
C ARG A 26 -16.57 -7.74 -14.80
N LEU A 27 -15.97 -6.70 -14.21
CA LEU A 27 -14.59 -6.30 -14.53
C LEU A 27 -13.56 -7.05 -13.67
N GLN A 28 -13.86 -8.30 -13.28
CA GLN A 28 -12.87 -9.27 -12.83
C GLN A 28 -12.26 -9.95 -14.07
N SER A 29 -11.41 -9.23 -14.83
CA SER A 29 -10.57 -9.91 -15.81
C SER A 29 -9.50 -10.71 -15.05
N GLN A 30 -9.83 -11.95 -14.67
CA GLN A 30 -8.84 -12.92 -14.21
C GLN A 30 -7.97 -13.30 -15.42
N MET A 31 -6.84 -12.63 -15.58
CA MET A 31 -5.92 -12.90 -16.68
C MET A 31 -4.87 -13.89 -16.16
N ARG A 32 -5.06 -15.15 -16.55
CA ARG A 32 -4.21 -16.27 -16.14
C ARG A 32 -3.12 -16.47 -17.18
N ARG A 33 -1.86 -16.32 -16.76
CA ARG A 33 -0.72 -16.63 -17.62
C ARG A 33 0.10 -17.75 -17.01
N SER A 34 0.06 -18.90 -17.66
CA SER A 34 1.00 -20.00 -17.42
C SER A 34 2.31 -19.67 -18.13
N LEU A 35 3.42 -19.80 -17.43
CA LEU A 35 4.75 -19.57 -17.94
C LEU A 35 5.62 -20.78 -17.61
N ASN A 36 6.10 -21.47 -18.64
CA ASN A 36 7.00 -22.61 -18.52
C ASN A 36 8.46 -22.16 -18.51
N PHE A 37 9.23 -22.66 -17.54
CA PHE A 37 10.64 -22.32 -17.42
C PHE A 37 11.55 -23.52 -17.69
N GLY A 38 12.73 -23.24 -18.24
CA GLY A 38 13.75 -24.23 -18.59
C GLY A 38 14.23 -25.08 -17.38
N GLN A 39 15.27 -25.88 -17.57
CA GLN A 39 15.68 -26.87 -16.56
C GLN A 39 16.17 -26.22 -15.26
N GLY A 40 15.39 -26.36 -14.17
CA GLY A 40 15.79 -26.03 -12.80
C GLY A 40 14.60 -25.74 -11.87
N PRO A 41 14.78 -25.85 -10.54
CA PRO A 41 13.75 -25.50 -9.56
C PRO A 41 13.54 -23.99 -9.49
N MET A 42 12.29 -23.57 -9.36
CA MET A 42 11.93 -22.15 -9.34
C MET A 42 12.43 -21.42 -8.09
N ARG A 43 13.02 -20.23 -8.28
CA ARG A 43 13.51 -19.39 -7.18
C ARG A 43 12.67 -18.13 -7.01
N PRO A 44 12.64 -17.54 -5.80
CA PRO A 44 11.90 -16.30 -5.56
C PRO A 44 12.33 -15.11 -6.44
N ALA A 45 13.61 -15.03 -6.80
CA ALA A 45 14.12 -13.99 -7.68
C ALA A 45 13.56 -14.10 -9.11
N ASP A 46 13.33 -15.32 -9.59
CA ASP A 46 12.77 -15.57 -10.91
C ASP A 46 11.32 -15.07 -10.96
N VAL A 47 10.52 -15.41 -9.94
CA VAL A 47 9.12 -14.94 -9.79
C VAL A 47 9.03 -13.41 -9.82
N SER A 48 9.96 -12.70 -9.16
CA SER A 48 9.98 -11.23 -9.17
C SER A 48 10.07 -10.63 -10.58
N ARG A 49 10.88 -11.26 -11.45
CA ARG A 49 11.00 -10.83 -12.85
C ARG A 49 9.68 -11.02 -13.61
N TYR A 50 8.98 -12.12 -13.35
CA TYR A 50 7.70 -12.42 -14.02
C TYR A 50 6.56 -11.55 -13.51
N LEU A 51 6.52 -11.24 -12.22
CA LEU A 51 5.59 -10.26 -11.67
C LEU A 51 5.76 -8.89 -12.36
N GLN A 52 6.99 -8.43 -12.57
CA GLN A 52 7.26 -7.18 -13.29
C GLN A 52 6.80 -7.21 -14.75
N GLN A 53 7.00 -8.35 -15.43
CA GLN A 53 6.51 -8.54 -16.80
C GLN A 53 4.98 -8.52 -16.84
N ALA A 54 4.32 -9.26 -15.94
CA ALA A 54 2.87 -9.30 -15.85
C ALA A 54 2.28 -7.92 -15.52
N MET A 55 2.92 -7.15 -14.64
CA MET A 55 2.52 -5.78 -14.30
C MET A 55 2.51 -4.83 -15.50
N LEU A 56 3.53 -4.91 -16.37
CA LEU A 56 3.70 -3.99 -17.48
C LEU A 56 3.13 -4.52 -18.80
N ASP A 57 2.48 -5.68 -18.76
CA ASP A 57 1.85 -6.28 -19.93
C ASP A 57 0.67 -5.40 -20.37
N PRO A 58 0.61 -4.96 -21.64
CA PRO A 58 -0.52 -4.22 -22.17
C PRO A 58 -1.86 -4.95 -21.98
N GLU A 59 -1.87 -6.29 -21.99
CA GLU A 59 -3.09 -7.07 -21.77
C GLU A 59 -3.63 -6.90 -20.34
N ASN A 60 -2.74 -6.71 -19.37
CA ASN A 60 -3.10 -6.54 -17.96
C ASN A 60 -3.27 -5.06 -17.57
N THR A 61 -3.18 -4.13 -18.53
CA THR A 61 -3.18 -2.69 -18.26
C THR A 61 -4.48 -2.06 -18.77
N LEU A 62 -5.11 -1.24 -17.96
CA LEU A 62 -6.22 -0.38 -18.39
C LEU A 62 -5.72 1.04 -18.64
N GLU A 63 -6.47 1.81 -19.41
CA GLU A 63 -6.20 3.24 -19.64
C GLU A 63 -7.37 4.06 -19.12
N ASP A 64 -7.08 5.10 -18.32
CA ASP A 64 -8.10 6.02 -17.81
C ASP A 64 -8.40 7.16 -18.80
N ALA A 65 -9.41 7.99 -18.47
CA ALA A 65 -9.84 9.11 -19.32
C ALA A 65 -8.75 10.19 -19.52
N GLN A 66 -7.65 10.13 -18.77
CA GLN A 66 -6.50 11.02 -18.87
C GLN A 66 -5.30 10.33 -19.53
N TYR A 67 -5.52 9.21 -20.22
CA TYR A 67 -4.47 8.41 -20.88
C TYR A 67 -3.41 7.87 -19.90
N ARG A 68 -3.75 7.74 -18.61
CA ARG A 68 -2.86 7.09 -17.63
C ARG A 68 -3.13 5.61 -17.59
N LYS A 69 -2.05 4.84 -17.47
CA LYS A 69 -2.07 3.39 -17.47
C LYS A 69 -2.27 2.85 -16.05
N ILE A 70 -3.38 2.17 -15.83
CA ILE A 70 -3.70 1.49 -14.58
C ILE A 70 -3.21 0.05 -14.67
N VAL A 71 -2.23 -0.32 -13.85
CA VAL A 71 -1.70 -1.68 -13.77
C VAL A 71 -2.36 -2.48 -12.64
N PRO A 72 -2.29 -3.83 -12.67
CA PRO A 72 -2.88 -4.70 -11.65
C PRO A 72 -2.29 -4.44 -10.27
N ASN A 73 -3.12 -4.50 -9.24
CA ASN A 73 -2.71 -4.35 -7.85
C ASN A 73 -2.84 -5.64 -7.03
N ARG A 74 -3.45 -6.71 -7.57
CA ARG A 74 -3.44 -8.03 -6.93
C ARG A 74 -2.76 -9.06 -7.82
N TYR A 75 -1.84 -9.80 -7.24
CA TYR A 75 -1.11 -10.88 -7.89
C TYR A 75 -1.20 -12.17 -7.06
N VAL A 76 -1.65 -13.25 -7.68
CA VAL A 76 -1.61 -14.60 -7.09
C VAL A 76 -0.55 -15.41 -7.83
N VAL A 77 0.47 -15.82 -7.08
CA VAL A 77 1.59 -16.64 -7.55
C VAL A 77 1.24 -18.11 -7.26
N GLU A 78 0.79 -18.82 -8.28
CA GLU A 78 0.46 -20.24 -8.20
C GLU A 78 1.70 -21.09 -8.43
N LEU A 79 2.05 -21.91 -7.44
CA LEU A 79 3.21 -22.80 -7.46
C LEU A 79 2.81 -24.23 -7.17
N ASN A 80 3.64 -25.18 -7.59
CA ASN A 80 3.56 -26.55 -7.11
C ASN A 80 3.80 -26.61 -5.59
N GLU A 81 3.06 -27.48 -4.88
CA GLU A 81 3.18 -27.65 -3.43
C GLU A 81 4.60 -28.02 -2.98
N GLN A 82 5.30 -28.88 -3.73
CA GLN A 82 6.65 -29.33 -3.41
C GLN A 82 7.68 -28.20 -3.57
N THR A 83 7.55 -27.40 -4.63
CA THR A 83 8.36 -26.21 -4.88
C THR A 83 8.13 -25.18 -3.78
N TYR A 84 6.87 -24.95 -3.39
CA TYR A 84 6.52 -24.04 -2.30
C TYR A 84 7.16 -24.46 -0.97
N LYS A 85 6.97 -25.71 -0.53
CA LYS A 85 7.54 -26.22 0.72
C LYS A 85 9.07 -26.11 0.76
N THR A 86 9.73 -26.39 -0.36
CA THR A 86 11.20 -26.44 -0.42
C THR A 86 11.84 -25.05 -0.49
N HIS A 87 11.26 -24.11 -1.25
CA HIS A 87 11.93 -22.86 -1.60
C HIS A 87 11.23 -21.59 -1.09
N PHE A 88 9.95 -21.66 -0.72
CA PHE A 88 9.12 -20.48 -0.43
C PHE A 88 8.56 -20.49 0.99
N GLN A 89 8.11 -21.63 1.53
CA GLN A 89 7.50 -21.71 2.86
C GLN A 89 8.36 -21.08 3.98
N PRO A 90 9.70 -21.26 4.03
CA PRO A 90 10.51 -20.67 5.10
C PRO A 90 10.54 -19.13 5.11
N ILE A 91 10.26 -18.50 3.96
CA ILE A 91 10.43 -17.06 3.74
C ILE A 91 9.19 -16.42 3.09
N GLY A 92 8.04 -17.09 3.12
CA GLY A 92 6.90 -16.75 2.28
C GLY A 92 6.37 -15.32 2.49
N SER A 93 6.17 -14.92 3.74
CA SER A 93 5.72 -13.57 4.08
C SER A 93 6.73 -12.49 3.65
N VAL A 94 8.02 -12.71 3.98
CA VAL A 94 9.11 -11.80 3.65
C VAL A 94 9.25 -11.65 2.13
N VAL A 95 9.16 -12.75 1.38
CA VAL A 95 9.25 -12.76 -0.07
C VAL A 95 8.07 -12.02 -0.72
N CYS A 96 6.85 -12.21 -0.21
CA CYS A 96 5.68 -11.45 -0.69
C CYS A 96 5.87 -9.95 -0.50
N THR A 97 6.32 -9.50 0.68
CA THR A 97 6.62 -8.09 0.93
C THR A 97 7.73 -7.57 0.01
N GLN A 98 8.82 -8.34 -0.16
CA GLN A 98 9.91 -7.97 -1.07
C GLN A 98 9.42 -7.83 -2.53
N TRP A 99 8.51 -8.68 -2.97
CA TRP A 99 7.92 -8.57 -4.31
C TRP A 99 7.01 -7.35 -4.45
N GLN A 100 6.19 -7.05 -3.43
CA GLN A 100 5.35 -5.83 -3.40
C GLN A 100 6.23 -4.58 -3.52
N ASP A 101 7.25 -4.46 -2.65
CA ASP A 101 8.21 -3.36 -2.68
C ASP A 101 8.90 -3.24 -4.04
N LYS A 102 9.24 -4.38 -4.64
CA LYS A 102 9.92 -4.41 -5.94
C LYS A 102 9.02 -3.92 -7.07
N LEU A 103 7.74 -4.30 -7.07
CA LEU A 103 6.77 -3.85 -8.07
C LEU A 103 6.53 -2.34 -7.97
N GLU A 104 6.35 -1.82 -6.75
CA GLU A 104 6.25 -0.38 -6.49
C GLU A 104 7.51 0.36 -6.99
N GLN A 105 8.70 -0.15 -6.65
CA GLN A 105 9.98 0.44 -7.09
C GLN A 105 10.12 0.46 -8.62
N VAL A 106 9.70 -0.60 -9.31
CA VAL A 106 9.80 -0.70 -10.78
C VAL A 106 8.85 0.28 -11.45
N LEU A 107 7.62 0.41 -10.95
CA LEU A 107 6.65 1.37 -11.47
C LEU A 107 7.12 2.81 -11.25
N GLU A 108 7.63 3.13 -10.05
CA GLU A 108 8.21 4.44 -9.74
C GLU A 108 9.41 4.76 -10.65
N THR A 109 10.29 3.78 -10.87
CA THR A 109 11.45 3.94 -11.77
C THR A 109 11.00 4.18 -13.22
N LYS A 110 9.93 3.53 -13.67
CA LYS A 110 9.38 3.70 -15.01
C LYS A 110 8.79 5.09 -15.20
N ASN A 111 7.98 5.58 -14.26
CA ASN A 111 7.44 6.94 -14.28
C ASN A 111 8.54 8.01 -14.22
N SER A 112 9.53 7.81 -13.35
CA SER A 112 10.68 8.72 -13.23
C SER A 112 11.45 8.86 -14.55
N ARG A 113 11.65 7.75 -15.27
CA ARG A 113 12.31 7.76 -16.59
C ARG A 113 11.47 8.45 -17.67
N LEU A 114 10.15 8.44 -17.53
CA LEU A 114 9.22 9.12 -18.44
C LEU A 114 9.03 10.60 -18.07
N GLY A 115 9.51 11.03 -16.89
CA GLY A 115 9.34 12.40 -16.39
C GLY A 115 7.89 12.75 -16.03
N ARG A 116 7.00 11.76 -15.96
CA ARG A 116 5.57 11.92 -15.65
C ARG A 116 4.99 10.65 -15.03
N ASP A 117 3.94 10.81 -14.23
CA ASP A 117 3.18 9.70 -13.65
C ASP A 117 2.24 9.09 -14.69
N GLU A 118 2.82 8.32 -15.62
CA GLU A 118 2.07 7.64 -16.68
C GLU A 118 1.43 6.34 -16.20
N TYR A 119 2.11 5.59 -15.34
CA TYR A 119 1.61 4.33 -14.78
C TYR A 119 1.19 4.53 -13.33
N ARG A 120 0.11 3.88 -12.91
CA ARG A 120 -0.31 3.80 -11.50
C ARG A 120 -0.93 2.44 -11.21
N PHE A 121 -0.81 1.98 -9.98
CA PHE A 121 -1.60 0.84 -9.52
C PHE A 121 -3.07 1.25 -9.37
N ALA A 122 -3.98 0.28 -9.52
CA ALA A 122 -5.38 0.49 -9.22
C ALA A 122 -5.63 0.77 -7.73
N GLY A 123 -4.81 0.18 -6.84
CA GLY A 123 -4.86 0.36 -5.39
C GLY A 123 -3.58 -0.19 -4.73
N PRO A 124 -3.60 -0.50 -3.41
CA PRO A 124 -2.46 -1.11 -2.73
C PRO A 124 -2.04 -2.42 -3.39
N VAL A 125 -0.73 -2.64 -3.52
CA VAL A 125 -0.18 -3.85 -4.16
C VAL A 125 -0.26 -5.02 -3.18
N GLN A 126 -0.95 -6.08 -3.59
CA GLN A 126 -1.12 -7.32 -2.86
C GLN A 126 -0.50 -8.46 -3.67
N VAL A 127 0.36 -9.24 -3.03
CA VAL A 127 0.97 -10.42 -3.63
C VAL A 127 0.77 -11.59 -2.68
N GLU A 128 0.15 -12.65 -3.18
CA GLU A 128 -0.17 -13.87 -2.45
C GLU A 128 0.45 -15.07 -3.17
N ILE A 129 0.81 -16.11 -2.41
CA ILE A 129 1.27 -17.39 -2.97
C ILE A 129 0.20 -18.43 -2.71
N GLU A 130 -0.19 -19.15 -3.76
CA GLU A 130 -1.16 -20.24 -3.67
C GLU A 130 -0.52 -21.53 -4.21
N THR A 131 -0.79 -22.67 -3.57
CA THR A 131 -0.28 -23.97 -4.02
C THR A 131 -1.33 -24.68 -4.87
N VAL A 132 -0.96 -25.10 -6.08
CA VAL A 132 -1.85 -25.78 -7.02
C VAL A 132 -1.20 -27.07 -7.51
N THR A 133 -1.98 -28.15 -7.60
CA THR A 133 -1.48 -29.48 -8.02
C THR A 133 -1.28 -29.61 -9.53
N ASP A 134 -1.88 -28.71 -10.31
CA ASP A 134 -1.88 -28.71 -11.79
C ASP A 134 -0.78 -27.81 -12.39
N VAL A 135 0.23 -27.46 -11.58
CA VAL A 135 1.38 -26.66 -12.00
C VAL A 135 2.64 -27.51 -11.82
N ALA A 136 3.47 -27.59 -12.85
CA ALA A 136 4.73 -28.35 -12.78
C ALA A 136 5.72 -27.72 -11.78
N GLU A 137 6.66 -28.49 -11.24
CA GLU A 137 7.62 -28.02 -10.24
C GLU A 137 8.50 -26.85 -10.73
N ASN A 138 8.71 -26.76 -12.03
CA ASN A 138 9.46 -25.70 -12.74
C ASN A 138 8.54 -24.67 -13.43
N GLU A 139 7.25 -24.62 -13.09
CA GLU A 139 6.26 -23.71 -13.68
C GLU A 139 5.69 -22.78 -12.60
N VAL A 140 5.39 -21.54 -12.98
CA VAL A 140 4.59 -20.61 -12.16
C VAL A 140 3.49 -20.06 -13.03
N ARG A 141 2.31 -19.98 -12.43
CA ARG A 141 1.20 -19.24 -13.00
C ARG A 141 0.97 -17.99 -12.18
N ILE A 142 1.02 -16.84 -12.84
CA ILE A 142 0.74 -15.57 -12.21
C ILE A 142 -0.64 -15.14 -12.66
N GLN A 143 -1.55 -15.04 -11.70
CA GLN A 143 -2.82 -14.36 -11.93
C GLN A 143 -2.66 -12.89 -11.57
N SER A 144 -2.98 -12.00 -12.50
CA SER A 144 -2.99 -10.56 -12.26
C SER A 144 -4.41 -10.05 -12.27
N GLN A 145 -4.78 -9.22 -11.30
CA GLN A 145 -6.11 -8.66 -11.18
C GLN A 145 -6.02 -7.16 -10.84
N ILE A 146 -6.84 -6.39 -11.55
CA ILE A 146 -7.13 -5.00 -11.19
C ILE A 146 -8.33 -5.03 -10.25
N ILE A 147 -8.06 -4.84 -8.97
CA ILE A 147 -9.09 -4.61 -7.96
C ILE A 147 -9.17 -3.11 -7.80
N ALA A 148 -10.20 -2.51 -8.39
CA ALA A 148 -10.56 -1.14 -8.07
C ALA A 148 -10.68 -1.04 -6.55
N PRO A 149 -10.15 0.02 -5.91
CA PRO A 149 -10.47 0.31 -4.54
C PRO A 149 -11.98 0.47 -4.57
N ALA A 150 -12.70 -0.54 -4.09
CA ALA A 150 -14.14 -0.49 -4.05
C ALA A 150 -14.48 0.83 -3.36
N ASP A 151 -15.40 1.61 -3.93
CA ASP A 151 -16.25 2.46 -3.11
C ASP A 151 -16.60 1.57 -1.92
N VAL A 152 -16.11 1.94 -0.74
CA VAL A 152 -16.25 1.17 0.48
C VAL A 152 -17.74 0.92 0.63
N ILE A 153 -18.21 -0.25 0.18
CA ILE A 153 -19.51 -0.74 0.58
C ILE A 153 -19.30 -0.96 2.07
N PRO A 154 -19.93 -0.17 2.96
CA PRO A 154 -19.78 -0.38 4.38
C PRO A 154 -20.12 -1.84 4.62
N GLU A 155 -19.13 -2.57 5.12
CA GLU A 155 -19.33 -3.91 5.67
C GLU A 155 -20.53 -3.82 6.61
N PRO A 156 -21.52 -4.74 6.52
CA PRO A 156 -22.68 -4.69 7.39
C PRO A 156 -22.20 -4.61 8.83
N GLU A 157 -22.57 -3.51 9.51
CA GLU A 157 -22.12 -3.21 10.86
C GLU A 157 -22.24 -4.47 11.73
N PRO A 158 -21.18 -4.87 12.47
CA PRO A 158 -21.32 -5.91 13.47
C PRO A 158 -22.44 -5.48 14.44
N PRO A 159 -23.25 -6.43 14.95
CA PRO A 159 -24.37 -6.11 15.83
C PRO A 159 -23.90 -5.22 16.97
N PRO A 160 -24.72 -4.23 17.39
CA PRO A 160 -24.30 -3.21 18.33
C PRO A 160 -23.75 -3.86 19.60
N PRO A 161 -22.56 -3.44 20.08
CA PRO A 161 -22.02 -3.98 21.32
C PRO A 161 -22.99 -3.72 22.47
N PRO A 162 -23.00 -4.60 23.50
CA PRO A 162 -23.84 -4.40 24.68
C PRO A 162 -23.54 -3.01 25.31
N PRO A 163 -24.55 -2.38 25.93
CA PRO A 163 -24.45 -0.99 26.37
C PRO A 163 -23.20 -0.76 27.24
N PRO A 164 -22.50 0.37 27.04
CA PRO A 164 -21.20 0.61 27.65
C PRO A 164 -21.31 0.66 29.18
N SER A 165 -20.54 -0.21 29.84
CA SER A 165 -20.26 -0.11 31.26
C SER A 165 -19.31 1.06 31.49
N ALA A 166 -19.87 2.17 31.97
CA ALA A 166 -19.20 3.39 32.46
C ALA A 166 -18.24 4.12 31.48
N PRO A 167 -18.21 5.46 31.48
CA PRO A 167 -17.30 6.22 30.64
C PRO A 167 -15.87 6.06 31.18
N VAL A 168 -15.07 5.23 30.51
CA VAL A 168 -13.61 5.34 30.57
C VAL A 168 -13.24 6.57 29.75
N PRO A 169 -12.45 7.54 30.26
CA PRO A 169 -12.05 8.70 29.48
C PRO A 169 -11.26 8.23 28.25
N THR A 170 -11.83 8.42 27.06
CA THR A 170 -11.16 8.16 25.78
C THR A 170 -10.23 9.33 25.50
N THR A 171 -8.98 9.25 25.96
CA THR A 171 -7.90 10.12 25.46
C THR A 171 -7.58 9.64 24.04
N THR A 172 -8.02 10.40 23.03
CA THR A 172 -7.78 10.09 21.61
C THR A 172 -6.39 10.62 21.25
N ALA A 173 -5.40 9.73 21.13
CA ALA A 173 -4.06 10.12 20.72
C ALA A 173 -3.96 10.25 19.19
N CYS A 174 -3.10 11.15 18.72
CA CYS A 174 -2.86 11.37 17.31
C CYS A 174 -1.41 11.75 17.03
N LEU A 175 -1.05 11.65 15.76
CA LEU A 175 0.16 12.21 15.19
C LEU A 175 -0.20 13.37 14.26
N GLU A 176 0.54 14.46 14.37
CA GLU A 176 0.42 15.66 13.53
C GLU A 176 1.68 15.80 12.67
N LEU A 177 1.53 16.10 11.38
CA LEU A 177 2.64 16.33 10.46
C LEU A 177 3.24 17.73 10.65
N LEU A 178 4.57 17.83 10.74
CA LEU A 178 5.29 19.11 10.83
C LEU A 178 6.24 19.33 9.63
N PRO A 179 6.19 20.50 8.96
CA PRO A 179 5.10 21.49 9.01
C PRO A 179 3.86 21.00 8.25
N GLY A 180 2.67 21.21 8.80
CA GLY A 180 1.42 20.83 8.13
C GLY A 180 0.20 20.83 9.05
N GLU A 181 -0.97 20.61 8.45
CA GLU A 181 -2.26 20.43 9.16
C GLU A 181 -2.73 18.97 9.14
N GLN A 182 -1.96 18.08 8.51
CA GLN A 182 -2.36 16.68 8.40
C GLN A 182 -2.17 15.97 9.74
N GLN A 183 -3.22 15.31 10.19
CA GLN A 183 -3.26 14.61 11.46
C GLN A 183 -3.83 13.21 11.26
N TRP A 184 -3.29 12.23 11.98
CA TRP A 184 -3.77 10.86 12.00
C TRP A 184 -4.10 10.44 13.43
N GLN A 185 -5.33 10.00 13.66
CA GLN A 185 -5.69 9.38 14.94
C GLN A 185 -5.04 8.00 15.06
N LEU A 186 -4.51 7.70 16.24
CA LEU A 186 -3.90 6.41 16.51
C LEU A 186 -4.94 5.41 17.01
N SER A 187 -5.02 4.27 16.33
CA SER A 187 -5.82 3.14 16.77
C SER A 187 -5.22 2.48 18.02
N ARG A 188 -5.99 1.64 18.72
CA ARG A 188 -5.49 0.84 19.85
C ARG A 188 -4.72 -0.41 19.42
N ASP A 189 -4.41 -0.55 18.13
CA ASP A 189 -3.69 -1.69 17.56
C ASP A 189 -2.25 -1.28 17.16
N VAL A 190 -1.76 -1.79 16.04
CA VAL A 190 -0.49 -1.40 15.43
C VAL A 190 -0.77 -0.37 14.33
N THR A 191 -0.06 0.75 14.35
CA THR A 191 -0.06 1.77 13.28
C THR A 191 1.28 1.73 12.57
N LEU A 192 1.28 1.36 11.30
CA LEU A 192 2.44 1.32 10.41
C LEU A 192 2.68 2.69 9.77
N ILE A 193 3.95 3.09 9.70
CA ILE A 193 4.37 4.40 9.23
C ILE A 193 5.49 4.22 8.20
N GLY A 194 5.33 4.79 7.00
CA GLY A 194 6.37 4.66 5.97
C GLY A 194 6.00 5.20 4.59
N ARG A 195 6.86 4.90 3.62
CA ARG A 195 6.71 5.32 2.21
C ARG A 195 5.84 4.35 1.40
N ASN A 196 5.61 3.13 1.87
CA ASN A 196 4.80 2.15 1.14
C ASN A 196 3.31 2.42 1.34
N SER A 197 2.54 2.11 0.32
CA SER A 197 1.07 2.27 0.31
C SER A 197 0.34 1.37 1.31
N THR A 198 1.03 0.36 1.86
CA THR A 198 0.53 -0.57 2.88
C THR A 198 0.61 -0.04 4.30
N CYS A 199 1.23 1.12 4.53
CA CYS A 199 1.29 1.75 5.84
C CYS A 199 -0.01 2.53 6.12
N ASP A 200 -0.48 2.48 7.37
CA ASP A 200 -1.63 3.28 7.83
C ASP A 200 -1.33 4.79 7.67
N ILE A 201 -0.10 5.19 7.98
CA ILE A 201 0.44 6.51 7.71
C ILE A 201 1.42 6.41 6.54
N HIS A 202 0.90 6.67 5.35
CA HIS A 202 1.63 6.60 4.08
C HIS A 202 2.10 7.98 3.61
N PHE A 203 3.41 8.13 3.40
CA PHE A 203 4.02 9.37 2.92
C PHE A 203 4.26 9.37 1.40
N ASP A 204 3.24 9.78 0.66
CA ASP A 204 3.23 9.87 -0.80
C ASP A 204 3.77 11.22 -1.36
N TYR A 205 4.67 11.89 -0.63
CA TYR A 205 5.17 13.20 -1.06
C TYR A 205 6.38 13.08 -1.98
N SER A 206 6.42 13.91 -3.03
CA SER A 206 7.51 13.92 -4.02
C SER A 206 8.90 14.08 -3.39
N PHE A 207 9.04 14.88 -2.33
CA PHE A 207 10.33 15.07 -1.66
C PHE A 207 10.78 13.83 -0.86
N VAL A 208 9.84 13.07 -0.29
CA VAL A 208 10.12 11.78 0.37
C VAL A 208 10.53 10.74 -0.67
N LYS A 209 9.78 10.64 -1.77
CA LYS A 209 10.05 9.71 -2.87
C LYS A 209 11.39 9.94 -3.54
N GLN A 210 11.74 11.20 -3.85
CA GLN A 210 13.00 11.52 -4.53
C GLN A 210 14.24 11.22 -3.69
N LYS A 211 14.17 11.47 -2.38
CA LYS A 211 15.31 11.30 -1.46
C LYS A 211 15.42 9.88 -0.90
N ARG A 212 14.32 9.13 -0.86
CA ARG A 212 14.25 7.73 -0.37
C ARG A 212 14.90 7.53 1.00
N LEU A 213 14.80 8.54 1.88
CA LEU A 213 15.32 8.44 3.24
C LEU A 213 14.39 7.64 4.15
N ILE A 214 13.09 7.78 3.94
CA ILE A 214 12.07 7.01 4.66
C ILE A 214 11.90 5.64 3.98
N SER A 215 11.94 4.60 4.80
CA SER A 215 11.83 3.20 4.39
C SER A 215 10.39 2.87 4.01
N GLY A 216 10.20 1.74 3.32
CA GLY A 216 8.87 1.30 2.90
C GLY A 216 7.92 1.14 4.09
N GLN A 217 8.34 0.32 5.06
CA GLN A 217 7.87 0.34 6.44
C GLN A 217 9.02 0.88 7.29
N HIS A 218 8.84 2.06 7.89
CA HIS A 218 9.94 2.78 8.54
C HIS A 218 9.83 2.79 10.06
N ALA A 219 8.62 2.93 10.59
CA ALA A 219 8.36 2.85 12.00
C ALA A 219 6.98 2.25 12.23
N TYR A 220 6.73 1.77 13.43
CA TYR A 220 5.38 1.41 13.84
C TYR A 220 5.12 1.81 15.28
N ILE A 221 3.87 2.14 15.56
CA ILE A 221 3.39 2.41 16.91
C ILE A 221 2.52 1.24 17.33
N ARG A 222 2.69 0.78 18.56
CA ARG A 222 1.82 -0.23 19.16
C ARG A 222 1.25 0.30 20.47
N TYR A 223 -0.04 0.11 20.67
CA TYR A 223 -0.66 0.35 21.97
C TYR A 223 -0.48 -0.90 22.86
N GLN A 224 0.23 -0.75 23.98
CA GLN A 224 0.48 -1.82 24.94
C GLN A 224 0.55 -1.25 26.36
N ASP A 225 0.01 -1.97 27.35
CA ASP A 225 0.02 -1.57 28.76
C ASP A 225 -0.59 -0.18 29.00
N GLY A 226 -1.60 0.17 28.20
CA GLY A 226 -2.29 1.45 28.27
C GLY A 226 -1.49 2.62 27.67
N ARG A 227 -0.41 2.37 26.93
CA ARG A 227 0.47 3.41 26.37
C ARG A 227 0.81 3.14 24.92
N TYR A 228 1.01 4.21 24.15
CA TYR A 228 1.56 4.12 22.80
C TYR A 228 3.08 3.99 22.86
N ARG A 229 3.63 3.03 22.12
CA ARG A 229 5.07 2.81 22.03
C ARG A 229 5.50 2.80 20.57
N LEU A 230 6.43 3.69 20.22
CA LEU A 230 7.06 3.78 18.90
C LEU A 230 8.25 2.82 18.79
N TYR A 231 8.38 2.16 17.66
CA TYR A 231 9.50 1.30 17.32
C TYR A 231 10.10 1.73 15.98
N ASP A 232 11.43 1.60 15.88
CA ASP A 232 12.19 1.84 14.65
C ASP A 232 12.18 0.57 13.78
N GLY A 233 11.71 0.68 12.54
CA GLY A 233 11.61 -0.43 11.59
C GLY A 233 10.21 -1.00 11.41
N ALA A 234 10.14 -2.25 10.99
CA ALA A 234 8.92 -3.00 10.74
C ALA A 234 8.63 -4.04 11.85
N PRO A 235 7.37 -4.49 12.01
CA PRO A 235 7.01 -5.49 13.03
C PRO A 235 7.71 -6.85 12.89
N ASP A 236 8.25 -7.16 11.71
CA ASP A 236 9.05 -8.37 11.44
C ASP A 236 10.46 -8.31 12.05
N GLY A 237 10.85 -7.18 12.66
CA GLY A 237 12.15 -6.95 13.27
C GLY A 237 13.18 -6.31 12.33
N SER A 238 12.81 -6.02 11.09
CA SER A 238 13.67 -5.31 10.13
C SER A 238 13.83 -3.85 10.56
N PRO A 239 15.05 -3.34 10.82
CA PRO A 239 15.25 -1.95 11.19
C PRO A 239 15.04 -1.02 10.00
N SER A 240 14.67 0.23 10.28
CA SER A 240 14.65 1.25 9.25
C SER A 240 16.07 1.58 8.75
N SER A 241 16.19 2.04 7.51
CA SER A 241 17.50 2.26 6.88
C SER A 241 18.25 3.46 7.48
N ASN A 242 17.51 4.51 7.85
CA ASN A 242 18.07 5.79 8.31
C ASN A 242 17.68 6.16 9.74
N GLY A 243 17.06 5.23 10.47
CA GLY A 243 16.69 5.39 11.87
C GLY A 243 15.46 6.26 12.11
N THR A 244 14.80 5.99 13.23
CA THR A 244 13.74 6.81 13.80
C THR A 244 14.25 7.50 15.05
N PHE A 245 13.91 8.77 15.24
CA PHE A 245 14.38 9.58 16.37
C PHE A 245 13.20 10.22 17.09
N ILE A 246 13.31 10.37 18.41
CA ILE A 246 12.37 11.10 19.27
C ILE A 246 13.16 12.13 20.04
N ASN A 247 12.75 13.40 19.96
CA ASN A 247 13.41 14.53 20.65
C ASN A 247 14.95 14.47 20.45
N ASP A 248 15.35 14.34 19.19
CA ASP A 248 16.74 14.23 18.70
C ASP A 248 17.52 12.97 19.14
N ARG A 249 16.85 11.99 19.74
CA ARG A 249 17.48 10.75 20.20
C ARG A 249 16.97 9.56 19.41
N ARG A 250 17.89 8.69 18.96
CA ARG A 250 17.50 7.48 18.24
C ARG A 250 16.66 6.55 19.11
N VAL A 251 15.56 6.04 18.55
CA VAL A 251 14.69 5.08 19.22
C VAL A 251 15.45 3.78 19.46
N SER A 252 15.35 3.25 20.68
CA SER A 252 16.02 2.01 21.05
C SER A 252 15.31 0.78 20.44
N PRO A 253 15.98 -0.39 20.33
CA PRO A 253 15.34 -1.63 19.89
C PRO A 253 14.14 -2.07 20.75
N LYS A 254 14.04 -1.60 22.00
CA LYS A 254 12.91 -1.87 22.90
C LYS A 254 11.72 -0.91 22.67
N GLY A 255 11.81 -0.05 21.67
CA GLY A 255 10.86 1.04 21.43
C GLY A 255 10.92 2.13 22.49
N HIS A 256 10.13 3.18 22.28
CA HIS A 256 10.00 4.34 23.15
C HIS A 256 8.52 4.59 23.49
N VAL A 257 8.21 4.80 24.76
CA VAL A 257 6.84 5.14 25.19
C VAL A 257 6.58 6.59 24.87
N LEU A 258 5.62 6.86 24.00
CA LEU A 258 5.28 8.20 23.56
C LEU A 258 4.60 9.00 24.69
N GLN A 259 4.98 10.26 24.79
CA GLN A 259 4.42 11.26 25.68
C GLN A 259 3.92 12.45 24.86
N ALA A 260 2.79 13.05 25.25
CA ALA A 260 2.28 14.24 24.59
C ALA A 260 3.37 15.31 24.55
N GLY A 261 3.63 15.86 23.36
CA GLY A 261 4.75 16.78 23.13
C GLY A 261 5.95 16.16 22.41
N ASP A 262 6.00 14.83 22.29
CA ASP A 262 7.13 14.17 21.62
C ASP A 262 7.19 14.51 20.12
N VAL A 263 8.38 14.91 19.69
CA VAL A 263 8.70 15.14 18.28
C VAL A 263 9.40 13.92 17.72
N ILE A 264 8.81 13.29 16.72
CA ILE A 264 9.30 12.10 16.04
C ILE A 264 9.89 12.52 14.69
N ILE A 265 11.12 12.14 14.41
CA ILE A 265 11.79 12.39 13.13
C ILE A 265 12.00 11.03 12.44
N LEU A 266 11.42 10.90 11.24
CA LEU A 266 11.54 9.73 10.38
C LEU A 266 12.69 9.95 9.41
N ALA A 267 13.76 9.18 9.60
CA ALA A 267 15.06 9.27 8.96
C ALA A 267 15.91 10.50 9.34
N ALA A 268 17.23 10.29 9.37
CA ALA A 268 18.21 11.37 9.41
C ALA A 268 19.35 11.07 8.43
N VAL A 269 19.89 12.10 7.79
CA VAL A 269 21.10 11.97 6.97
C VAL A 269 22.35 11.83 7.86
N ASP A 270 22.37 12.56 8.97
CA ASP A 270 23.38 12.41 10.03
C ASP A 270 22.66 11.96 11.33
N PRO A 271 22.82 10.69 11.75
CA PRO A 271 22.22 10.19 12.98
C PRO A 271 22.67 10.91 14.25
N SER A 272 23.81 11.60 14.21
CA SER A 272 24.34 12.37 15.35
C SER A 272 23.66 13.74 15.50
N ASN A 273 22.99 14.18 14.44
CA ASN A 273 22.32 15.48 14.37
C ASN A 273 21.07 15.37 13.47
N PRO A 274 20.00 14.70 13.94
CA PRO A 274 18.78 14.51 13.17
C PRO A 274 18.09 15.86 12.93
N ARG A 275 18.14 16.33 11.68
CA ARG A 275 17.65 17.66 11.31
C ARG A 275 16.26 17.59 10.70
N PRO A 276 15.21 18.13 11.35
CA PRO A 276 13.83 18.05 10.87
C PRO A 276 13.58 18.84 9.59
N ASP A 277 14.43 19.83 9.29
CA ASP A 277 14.40 20.65 8.08
C ASP A 277 15.08 19.99 6.85
N THR A 278 15.65 18.79 7.04
CA THR A 278 16.33 18.08 5.95
C THR A 278 15.35 17.57 4.90
N LEU A 279 15.60 17.90 3.64
CA LEU A 279 14.76 17.44 2.54
C LEU A 279 14.71 15.89 2.48
N GLY A 280 13.50 15.34 2.53
CA GLY A 280 13.26 13.89 2.52
C GLY A 280 13.05 13.27 3.90
N VAL A 281 13.23 14.04 4.96
CA VAL A 281 12.86 13.70 6.33
C VAL A 281 11.42 14.13 6.59
N VAL A 282 10.73 13.40 7.46
CA VAL A 282 9.39 13.76 7.94
C VAL A 282 9.43 13.91 9.45
N THR A 283 8.81 14.97 9.94
CA THR A 283 8.66 15.22 11.38
C THR A 283 7.20 15.07 11.76
N LEU A 284 6.94 14.33 12.83
CA LEU A 284 5.62 14.12 13.41
C LEU A 284 5.62 14.60 14.85
N PHE A 285 4.48 15.10 15.31
CA PHE A 285 4.25 15.51 16.69
C PHE A 285 3.19 14.61 17.31
N PHE A 286 3.48 14.03 18.47
CA PHE A 286 2.54 13.18 19.18
C PHE A 286 1.74 13.96 20.21
N ASN A 287 0.43 13.78 20.18
CA ASN A 287 -0.53 14.45 21.05
C ASN A 287 -1.56 13.46 21.60
N THR A 288 -2.09 13.71 22.79
CA THR A 288 -3.12 12.88 23.44
C THR A 288 -4.49 13.55 23.51
N ASP A 289 -4.58 14.83 23.16
CA ASP A 289 -5.80 15.65 23.26
C ASP A 289 -6.31 16.06 21.86
N CYS A 290 -6.46 15.06 20.99
CA CYS A 290 -6.83 15.31 19.62
C CYS A 290 -8.35 15.44 19.47
N ARG A 291 -8.80 16.54 18.86
CA ARG A 291 -10.23 16.71 18.55
C ARG A 291 -10.62 15.78 17.39
N PRO A 292 -11.78 15.11 17.48
CA PRO A 292 -12.31 14.30 16.38
C PRO A 292 -12.72 15.17 15.18
#